data_AF-A0A353T4A7-F1
#
_entry.id   AF-A0A353T4A7-F1
#
_cell.length_a   1.000
_cell.length_b   1.000
_cell.length_c   1.000
_cell.angle_alpha   90.00
_cell.angle_beta   90.00
_cell.angle_gamma   90.00
#
_symmetry.space_group_name_H-M   'P 1'
#
loop_
_entity.id
_entity.type
_entity.pdbx_description
1 polymer ?
#
loop_
_entity_poly.entity_id
_entity_poly.type
_entity_poly.pdbx_seq_one_letter_code
_entity_poly.pdbx_strand_id
1 'polypeptide(L)' 'MKTLLVLEDGTYYVGKSFGERSGTCGEVVFNTCMTGYQEILTDPSYQGQ' A
#
# COMPACT_ATOMS: atom_id res chain seq x y z
N MET A 1 -7.61 10.09 -10.29
CA MET A 1 -8.85 9.81 -9.52
C MET A 1 -8.49 9.85 -8.04
N LYS A 2 -9.33 10.42 -7.18
CA LYS A 2 -9.08 10.46 -5.73
C LYS A 2 -9.28 9.05 -5.13
N THR A 3 -8.49 8.69 -4.13
CA THR A 3 -8.62 7.44 -3.35
C THR A 3 -8.33 7.72 -1.87
N LEU A 4 -8.60 6.74 -1.00
CA LEU A 4 -8.40 6.82 0.45
C LEU A 4 -7.61 5.60 0.94
N LEU A 5 -6.63 5.83 1.81
CA LEU A 5 -6.06 4.82 2.72
C LEU A 5 -6.69 5.03 4.09
N VAL A 6 -7.24 3.97 4.68
CA VAL A 6 -7.91 4.02 6.00
C VAL A 6 -7.26 2.97 6.89
N LEU A 7 -6.90 3.36 8.11
CA LEU A 7 -6.30 2.50 9.13
C LEU A 7 -7.36 2.07 10.16
N GLU A 8 -7.09 0.98 10.88
CA GLU A 8 -8.01 0.41 11.89
C GLU A 8 -8.36 1.41 13.00
N ASP A 9 -7.42 2.30 13.36
CA ASP A 9 -7.61 3.34 14.38
C ASP A 9 -8.50 4.52 13.92
N GLY A 10 -8.99 4.49 12.68
CA GLY A 10 -9.82 5.55 12.09
C GLY A 10 -9.01 6.65 11.39
N THR A 11 -7.67 6.60 11.42
CA THR A 11 -6.82 7.50 10.66
C THR A 11 -7.02 7.28 9.16
N TYR A 12 -7.12 8.36 8.38
CA TYR A 12 -7.24 8.25 6.93
C TYR A 12 -6.37 9.26 6.17
N TYR A 13 -5.95 8.86 4.98
CA TYR A 13 -5.13 9.66 4.08
C TYR A 13 -5.78 9.73 2.70
N VAL A 14 -5.95 10.95 2.18
CA VAL A 14 -6.46 11.18 0.82
C VAL A 14 -5.30 11.15 -0.17
N GLY A 15 -5.43 10.31 -1.21
CA GLY A 15 -4.40 10.13 -2.24
C GLY A 15 -4.94 10.24 -3.67
N LYS A 16 -4.01 10.13 -4.62
CA LYS A 16 -4.31 9.99 -6.05
C LYS A 16 -3.98 8.56 -6.48
N SER A 17 -4.97 7.82 -6.98
CA SER A 17 -4.74 6.48 -7.53
C SER A 17 -3.90 6.55 -8.80
N PHE A 18 -2.93 5.63 -8.91
CA PHE A 18 -2.06 5.41 -10.07
C PHE A 18 -2.01 3.94 -10.54
N GLY A 19 -2.57 3.00 -9.74
CA GLY A 19 -2.63 1.58 -10.06
C GLY A 19 -4.06 1.10 -10.35
N GLU A 20 -4.36 -0.14 -9.95
CA GLU A 20 -5.69 -0.74 -10.06
C GLU A 20 -6.75 0.07 -9.29
N ARG A 21 -8.01 0.02 -9.75
CA ARG A 21 -9.09 0.84 -9.20
C ARG A 21 -9.94 0.13 -8.15
N SER A 22 -9.77 -1.18 -7.98
CA SER A 22 -10.41 -1.93 -6.91
C SER A 22 -9.83 -1.58 -5.54
N GLY A 23 -10.67 -1.58 -4.51
CA GLY A 23 -10.19 -1.52 -3.13
C GLY A 23 -9.52 -2.84 -2.72
N THR A 24 -8.59 -2.76 -1.78
CA THR A 24 -7.95 -3.91 -1.12
C THR A 24 -7.81 -3.64 0.37
N CYS A 25 -7.54 -4.68 1.15
CA CYS A 25 -7.24 -4.60 2.58
C CYS A 25 -6.03 -5.49 2.91
N GLY A 26 -5.24 -5.09 3.90
CA GLY A 26 -3.97 -5.74 4.25
C GLY A 26 -3.32 -5.05 5.46
N GLU A 27 -2.23 -5.63 5.94
CA GLU A 27 -1.40 -5.06 7.00
C GLU A 27 -0.51 -3.93 6.45
N VAL A 28 -0.69 -2.71 6.97
CA VAL A 28 0.14 -1.58 6.55
C VAL A 28 1.53 -1.67 7.22
N VAL A 29 2.56 -1.88 6.40
CA VAL A 29 3.97 -1.88 6.81
C VAL A 29 4.77 -0.75 6.14
N PHE A 30 5.96 -0.46 6.67
CA PHE A 30 6.91 0.46 6.02
C PHE A 30 8.28 -0.21 5.83
N ASN A 31 8.95 0.11 4.72
CA ASN A 31 10.30 -0.36 4.41
C ASN A 31 11.23 0.85 4.20
N THR A 32 12.43 0.83 4.78
CA THR A 32 13.43 1.91 4.73
C THR A 32 14.37 1.84 3.52
N CYS A 33 14.24 0.81 2.68
CA CYS A 33 14.99 0.70 1.42
C CYS A 33 14.70 1.89 0.51
N MET A 34 15.76 2.55 0.03
CA MET A 34 15.65 3.70 -0.88
C MET A 34 15.61 3.29 -2.37
N THR A 35 15.90 2.02 -2.68
CA THR A 35 15.97 1.46 -4.04
C THR A 35 15.46 0.01 -4.04
N GLY A 36 15.26 -0.60 -5.22
CA GLY A 36 14.81 -1.99 -5.34
C GLY A 36 13.30 -2.20 -5.20
N TYR A 37 12.50 -1.20 -5.61
CA TYR A 37 11.04 -1.23 -5.44
C TYR A 37 10.38 -2.38 -6.22
N GLN A 38 10.93 -2.75 -7.37
CA GLN A 38 10.33 -3.81 -8.20
C GLN A 38 10.50 -5.17 -7.52
N GLU A 39 11.66 -5.44 -6.96
CA GLU A 39 12.00 -6.67 -6.26
C GLU A 39 11.13 -6.81 -5.01
N ILE A 40 11.01 -5.74 -4.21
CA ILE A 40 10.18 -5.69 -3.00
C ILE A 40 8.70 -5.96 -3.34
N LEU A 41 8.15 -5.34 -4.39
CA LEU A 41 6.76 -5.54 -4.81
C LEU A 41 6.45 -6.99 -5.27
N THR A 42 7.48 -7.79 -5.56
CA THR A 42 7.34 -9.18 -6.01
C THR A 42 7.75 -10.21 -4.95
N ASP A 43 8.20 -9.77 -3.78
CA ASP A 43 8.63 -10.67 -2.70
C ASP A 43 7.39 -11.33 -2.04
N PRO A 44 7.33 -12.68 -2.00
CA PRO A 44 6.23 -13.41 -1.37
C PRO A 44 5.97 -13.03 0.09
N SER A 45 6.95 -12.48 0.79
CA SER A 45 6.85 -12.04 2.19
C SER A 45 5.86 -10.90 2.39
N TYR A 46 5.51 -10.16 1.33
CA TYR A 46 4.50 -9.08 1.34
C TYR A 46 3.07 -9.57 1.05
N GLN A 47 2.84 -10.88 0.94
CA GLN A 47 1.51 -11.40 0.69
C GLN A 47 0.54 -11.02 1.84
N GLY A 48 -0.49 -10.24 1.52
CA GLY A 48 -1.51 -9.81 2.49
C GLY A 48 -1.14 -8.55 3.28
N GLN A 49 -0.03 -7.91 2.92
CA GLN A 49 0.37 -6.58 3.41
C GLN A 49 -0.14 -5.50 2.43
#